data_AF-A0A0C2C5E9-F1
#
_entry.id   AF-A0A0C2C5E9-F1
#
_cell.length_a   1.000
_cell.length_b   1.000
_cell.length_c   1.000
_cell.angle_alpha   90.00
_cell.angle_beta   90.00
_cell.angle_gamma   90.00
#
_symmetry.space_group_name_H-M   'P 1'
#
loop_
_entity.id
_entity.type
_entity.pdbx_description
1 polymer ?
#
loop_
_entity_poly.entity_id
_entity_poly.type
_entity_poly.pdbx_seq_one_letter_code
_entity_poly.pdbx_strand_id
1 'polypeptide(L)'
;HRTLVISCEGNAGYYEIGIANTPAQLGYSVLGWNQPGFGQSSGVPFPNNTLAAADAVMQYAQTVLGFREEDIVLFGWSIGGYPASWLAANYPKVRGVVLDATFDDVLPLAQARMPRVLSDIVEYAIRTHFDLNIQAILAQYKGPLKLIRRLQEEILITDETGTEAQRRASNRANILLKRILQQRHPSLIADLDSQGLLITLSTKTGQPGSEQFGSRR
;
A
#
# COMPACT_ATOMS: atom_id res chain seq x y z
N HIS A 1 -4.57 24.06 8.87
CA HIS A 1 -4.40 22.66 9.29
C HIS A 1 -3.02 22.18 8.84
N ARG A 2 -2.14 21.76 9.76
CA ARG A 2 -0.74 21.42 9.46
C ARG A 2 -0.58 19.91 9.36
N THR A 3 -0.96 19.31 8.23
CA THR A 3 -0.82 17.87 7.98
C THR A 3 0.50 17.58 7.27
N LEU A 4 1.27 16.62 7.78
CA LEU A 4 2.45 16.07 7.13
C LEU A 4 2.11 14.74 6.45
N VAL A 5 2.56 14.56 5.21
CA VAL A 5 2.53 13.27 4.52
C VAL A 5 3.93 12.69 4.49
N ILE A 6 4.13 11.54 5.14
CA ILE A 6 5.37 10.77 5.01
C ILE A 6 5.19 9.79 3.86
N SER A 7 5.98 9.96 2.79
CA SER A 7 5.88 9.16 1.58
C SER A 7 6.89 8.02 1.57
N CYS A 8 6.40 6.78 1.49
CA CYS A 8 7.19 5.56 1.41
C CYS A 8 7.12 5.00 -0.02
N GLU A 9 8.21 5.16 -0.76
CA GLU A 9 8.29 4.80 -2.19
C GLU A 9 8.37 3.29 -2.45
N GLY A 10 8.07 2.93 -3.70
CA GLY A 10 8.16 1.58 -4.25
C GLY A 10 9.61 1.11 -4.46
N ASN A 11 9.77 -0.11 -4.99
CA ASN A 11 11.10 -0.64 -5.30
C ASN A 11 11.78 0.24 -6.35
N ALA A 12 13.05 0.61 -6.10
CA ALA A 12 13.81 1.56 -6.91
C ALA A 12 13.12 2.92 -7.15
N GLY A 13 12.18 3.30 -6.28
CA GLY A 13 11.58 4.63 -6.27
C GLY A 13 12.46 5.64 -5.53
N TYR A 14 12.46 6.86 -6.05
CA TYR A 14 13.13 8.02 -5.47
C TYR A 14 12.08 9.05 -5.11
N TYR A 15 12.11 9.58 -3.88
CA TYR A 15 11.05 10.50 -3.44
C TYR A 15 10.99 11.77 -4.30
N GLU A 16 12.10 12.16 -4.91
CA GLU A 16 12.27 13.35 -5.74
C GLU A 16 11.36 13.32 -6.98
N ILE A 17 11.06 12.12 -7.49
CA ILE A 17 10.24 11.91 -8.70
C ILE A 17 9.03 11.00 -8.45
N GLY A 18 8.85 10.53 -7.21
CA GLY A 18 7.87 9.54 -6.84
C GLY A 18 6.55 10.12 -6.30
N ILE A 19 5.90 9.33 -5.44
CA ILE A 19 4.58 9.62 -4.88
C ILE A 19 4.54 10.82 -3.94
N ALA A 20 5.69 11.37 -3.52
CA ALA A 20 5.78 12.60 -2.74
C ALA A 20 5.27 13.85 -3.48
N ASN A 21 5.32 13.87 -4.82
CA ASN A 21 4.84 15.01 -5.61
C ASN A 21 3.32 15.22 -5.51
N THR A 22 2.55 14.13 -5.46
CA THR A 22 1.08 14.21 -5.40
C THR A 22 0.56 14.98 -4.18
N PRO A 23 0.92 14.65 -2.92
CA PRO A 23 0.51 15.43 -1.76
C PRO A 23 1.11 16.84 -1.76
N ALA A 24 2.31 17.05 -2.30
CA ALA A 24 2.93 18.37 -2.38
C ALA A 24 2.11 19.31 -3.29
N GLN A 25 1.67 18.84 -4.46
CA GLN A 25 0.81 19.58 -5.38
C GLN A 25 -0.57 19.91 -4.79
N LEU A 26 -1.05 19.11 -3.84
CA LEU A 26 -2.28 19.37 -3.09
C LEU A 26 -2.09 20.34 -1.90
N GLY A 27 -0.89 20.87 -1.69
CA GLY A 27 -0.58 21.85 -0.65
C GLY A 27 -0.30 21.26 0.73
N TYR A 28 -0.06 19.96 0.85
CA TYR A 28 0.36 19.35 2.11
C TYR A 28 1.86 19.56 2.37
N SER A 29 2.25 19.54 3.64
CA SER A 29 3.67 19.32 3.98
C SER A 29 4.03 17.88 3.64
N VAL A 30 5.22 17.65 3.06
CA VAL A 30 5.65 16.32 2.63
C VAL A 30 7.05 16.03 3.15
N LEU A 31 7.23 14.81 3.66
CA LEU A 31 8.53 14.25 4.00
C LEU A 31 8.74 13.01 3.13
N GLY A 32 9.49 13.21 2.04
CA GLY A 32 10.01 12.12 1.21
C GLY A 32 11.35 11.65 1.74
N TRP A 33 11.64 10.36 1.59
CA TRP A 33 12.90 9.76 2.01
C TRP A 33 13.28 8.63 1.08
N ASN A 34 14.59 8.39 0.94
CA ASN A 34 15.12 7.29 0.14
C ASN A 34 15.42 6.10 1.06
N GLN A 35 15.04 4.89 0.61
CA GLN A 35 15.34 3.66 1.34
C GLN A 35 16.86 3.46 1.50
N PRO A 36 17.34 2.73 2.52
CA PRO A 36 18.76 2.43 2.68
C PRO A 36 19.37 1.80 1.41
N GLY A 37 20.50 2.34 0.95
CA GLY A 37 21.16 1.89 -0.28
C GLY A 37 20.65 2.54 -1.57
N PHE A 38 19.70 3.48 -1.50
CA PHE A 38 19.21 4.27 -2.63
C PHE A 38 19.52 5.76 -2.47
N GLY A 39 19.82 6.43 -3.59
CA GLY A 39 20.08 7.86 -3.62
C GLY A 39 21.27 8.22 -2.73
N GLN A 40 21.05 9.12 -1.77
CA GLN A 40 22.05 9.52 -0.79
C GLN A 40 21.95 8.74 0.54
N SER A 41 21.02 7.79 0.67
CA SER A 41 20.85 6.99 1.88
C SER A 41 21.89 5.87 1.94
N SER A 42 22.73 5.87 2.98
CA SER A 42 23.70 4.81 3.24
C SER A 42 23.05 3.47 3.58
N GLY A 43 23.83 2.38 3.53
CA GLY A 43 23.40 1.04 3.96
C GLY A 43 22.89 0.18 2.81
N VAL A 44 22.06 -0.80 3.14
CA VAL A 44 21.55 -1.83 2.22
C VAL A 44 20.03 -2.03 2.42
N PRO A 45 19.26 -2.31 1.37
CA PRO A 45 17.80 -2.32 1.40
C PRO A 45 17.22 -3.63 1.95
N PHE A 46 17.72 -4.09 3.11
CA PHE A 46 17.10 -5.22 3.83
C PHE A 46 15.89 -4.75 4.65
N PRO A 47 14.87 -5.61 4.85
CA PRO A 47 13.64 -5.22 5.54
C PRO A 47 13.88 -4.53 6.89
N ASN A 48 14.74 -5.09 7.74
CA ASN A 48 15.05 -4.50 9.05
C ASN A 48 15.67 -3.10 8.94
N ASN A 49 16.53 -2.88 7.96
CA ASN A 49 17.14 -1.58 7.71
C ASN A 49 16.10 -0.57 7.21
N THR A 50 15.20 -1.00 6.33
CA THR A 50 14.09 -0.17 5.83
C THR A 50 13.15 0.23 6.96
N LEU A 51 12.84 -0.67 7.89
CA LEU A 51 12.03 -0.34 9.07
C LEU A 51 12.75 0.63 10.02
N ALA A 52 14.03 0.41 10.29
CA ALA A 52 14.83 1.32 11.12
C ALA A 52 14.93 2.73 10.49
N ALA A 53 15.06 2.82 9.17
CA ALA A 53 15.05 4.09 8.47
C ALA A 53 13.67 4.77 8.52
N ALA A 54 12.59 4.02 8.33
CA ALA A 54 11.23 4.53 8.47
C ALA A 54 10.97 5.09 9.88
N ASP A 55 11.43 4.37 10.91
CA ASP A 55 11.37 4.79 12.31
C ASP A 55 12.13 6.11 12.53
N ALA A 56 13.36 6.21 12.02
CA ALA A 56 14.15 7.45 12.09
C ALA A 56 13.45 8.63 11.40
N VAL A 57 12.78 8.40 10.26
CA VAL A 57 11.99 9.42 9.55
C VAL A 57 10.80 9.89 10.39
N MET A 58 10.08 8.97 11.04
CA MET A 58 8.99 9.32 11.97
C MET A 58 9.51 10.12 13.16
N GLN A 59 10.60 9.68 13.78
CA GLN A 59 11.22 10.40 14.90
C GLN A 59 11.67 11.80 14.49
N TYR A 60 12.27 11.96 13.31
CA TYR A 60 12.64 13.27 12.77
C TYR A 60 11.42 14.18 12.57
N ALA A 61 10.32 13.65 12.03
CA ALA A 61 9.08 14.38 11.86
C ALA A 61 8.51 14.91 13.19
N GLN A 62 8.60 14.12 14.25
CA GLN A 62 8.08 14.49 15.56
C GLN A 62 9.02 15.42 16.34
N THR A 63 10.30 15.07 16.41
CA THR A 63 11.27 15.73 17.31
C THR A 63 11.91 16.97 16.70
N VAL A 64 12.12 17.00 15.38
CA VAL A 64 12.78 18.11 14.69
C VAL A 64 11.79 19.00 13.96
N LEU A 65 10.86 18.41 13.20
CA LEU A 65 9.84 19.18 12.46
C LEU A 65 8.62 19.56 13.35
N GLY A 66 8.53 18.95 14.54
CA GLY A 66 7.53 19.27 15.56
C GLY A 66 6.11 18.82 15.20
N PHE A 67 5.91 17.90 14.26
CA PHE A 67 4.59 17.36 13.93
C PHE A 67 4.14 16.37 14.99
N ARG A 68 2.89 16.48 15.45
CA ARG A 68 2.31 15.45 16.32
C ARG A 68 1.92 14.25 15.46
N GLU A 69 1.91 13.07 16.07
CA GLU A 69 1.53 11.83 15.40
C GLU A 69 0.16 11.94 14.71
N GLU A 70 -0.84 12.53 15.38
CA GLU A 70 -2.19 12.74 14.84
C GLU A 70 -2.26 13.73 13.66
N ASP A 71 -1.19 14.45 13.38
CA ASP A 71 -1.06 15.36 12.24
C ASP A 71 -0.34 14.70 11.04
N ILE A 72 0.04 13.42 11.15
CA ILE A 72 0.82 12.69 10.14
C ILE A 72 -0.06 11.68 9.39
N VAL A 73 0.03 11.70 8.05
CA VAL A 73 -0.51 10.67 7.15
C VAL A 73 0.64 9.86 6.58
N LEU A 74 0.52 8.54 6.62
CA LEU A 74 1.47 7.63 6.01
C LEU A 74 1.00 7.26 4.61
N PHE A 75 1.82 7.51 3.59
CA PHE A 75 1.48 7.19 2.20
C PHE A 75 2.49 6.20 1.64
N GLY A 76 2.07 4.94 1.46
CA GLY A 76 2.90 3.88 0.88
C GLY A 76 2.47 3.55 -0.54
N TRP A 77 3.45 3.40 -1.44
CA TRP A 77 3.23 2.89 -2.79
C TRP A 77 3.97 1.57 -3.01
N SER A 78 3.30 0.58 -3.59
CA SER A 78 3.90 -0.73 -3.88
C SER A 78 4.53 -1.34 -2.63
N ILE A 79 5.81 -1.73 -2.70
CA ILE A 79 6.60 -2.26 -1.58
C ILE A 79 6.70 -1.28 -0.41
N GLY A 80 6.58 0.03 -0.66
CA GLY A 80 6.54 1.09 0.36
C GLY A 80 5.36 0.97 1.31
N GLY A 81 4.36 0.14 0.98
CA GLY A 81 3.32 -0.28 1.91
C GLY A 81 3.85 -1.05 3.12
N TYR A 82 5.01 -1.69 3.03
CA TYR A 82 5.66 -2.39 4.14
C TYR A 82 6.10 -1.43 5.26
N PRO A 83 7.01 -0.46 5.04
CA PRO A 83 7.37 0.50 6.09
C PRO A 83 6.18 1.38 6.51
N ALA A 84 5.27 1.75 5.60
CA ALA A 84 4.08 2.52 5.96
C ALA A 84 3.15 1.76 6.92
N SER A 85 2.94 0.46 6.69
CA SER A 85 2.13 -0.37 7.57
C SER A 85 2.81 -0.61 8.91
N TRP A 86 4.13 -0.77 8.92
CA TRP A 86 4.91 -0.93 10.16
C TRP A 86 4.89 0.35 11.00
N LEU A 87 5.06 1.52 10.37
CA LEU A 87 4.89 2.80 11.05
C LEU A 87 3.48 2.92 11.65
N ALA A 88 2.43 2.56 10.92
CA ALA A 88 1.07 2.61 11.44
C ALA A 88 0.84 1.66 12.64
N ALA A 89 1.50 0.51 12.66
CA ALA A 89 1.41 -0.44 13.77
C ALA A 89 2.12 0.07 15.03
N ASN A 90 3.25 0.78 14.90
CA ASN A 90 4.06 1.28 16.01
C ASN A 90 3.67 2.71 16.45
N TYR A 91 3.05 3.47 15.55
CA TYR A 91 2.55 4.83 15.76
C TYR A 91 1.03 4.86 15.45
N PRO A 92 0.19 4.27 16.32
CA PRO A 92 -1.22 4.00 16.00
C PRO A 92 -2.13 5.25 15.99
N LYS A 93 -1.65 6.40 16.46
CA LYS A 93 -2.39 7.68 16.47
C LYS A 93 -2.23 8.46 15.17
N VAL A 94 -1.46 7.95 14.19
CA VAL A 94 -1.35 8.58 12.87
C VAL A 94 -2.74 8.88 12.31
N ARG A 95 -2.84 10.01 11.62
CA ARG A 95 -4.11 10.50 11.07
C ARG A 95 -4.76 9.52 10.10
N GLY A 96 -3.95 8.75 9.40
CA GLY A 96 -4.41 7.76 8.46
C GLY A 96 -3.27 7.15 7.66
N VAL A 97 -3.58 6.04 7.01
CA VAL A 97 -2.69 5.34 6.07
C VAL A 97 -3.33 5.32 4.70
N VAL A 98 -2.56 5.66 3.67
CA VAL A 98 -2.92 5.50 2.26
C VAL A 98 -1.97 4.48 1.66
N LEU A 99 -2.53 3.41 1.10
CA LEU A 99 -1.78 2.37 0.38
C LEU A 99 -2.20 2.38 -1.08
N ASP A 100 -1.31 2.77 -1.98
CA ASP A 100 -1.53 2.74 -3.44
C ASP A 100 -0.76 1.59 -4.08
N ALA A 101 -1.46 0.75 -4.83
CA ALA A 101 -0.86 -0.38 -5.54
C ALA A 101 0.02 -1.25 -4.62
N THR A 102 -0.43 -1.47 -3.39
CA THR A 102 0.23 -2.35 -2.41
C THR A 102 -0.38 -3.75 -2.44
N PHE A 103 0.31 -4.72 -1.85
CA PHE A 103 -0.05 -6.13 -1.78
C PHE A 103 -0.08 -6.62 -0.32
N ASP A 104 -0.56 -7.83 -0.08
CA ASP A 104 -0.65 -8.44 1.25
C ASP A 104 0.63 -9.13 1.70
N ASP A 105 1.28 -9.87 0.80
CA ASP A 105 2.51 -10.64 1.02
C ASP A 105 3.33 -10.68 -0.27
N VAL A 106 4.65 -10.55 -0.17
CA VAL A 106 5.56 -10.59 -1.31
C VAL A 106 5.82 -12.01 -1.83
N LEU A 107 5.71 -13.05 -0.99
CA LEU A 107 6.04 -14.42 -1.38
C LEU A 107 5.30 -14.87 -2.64
N PRO A 108 3.97 -14.69 -2.76
CA PRO A 108 3.26 -15.19 -3.92
C PRO A 108 3.55 -14.39 -5.19
N LEU A 109 3.93 -13.11 -5.05
CA LEU A 109 4.43 -12.31 -6.18
C LEU A 109 5.78 -12.85 -6.66
N ALA A 110 6.69 -13.18 -5.74
CA ALA A 110 7.99 -13.76 -6.08
C ALA A 110 7.84 -15.13 -6.76
N GLN A 111 6.99 -16.01 -6.21
CA GLN A 111 6.73 -17.33 -6.79
C GLN A 111 6.10 -17.25 -8.19
N ALA A 112 5.24 -16.26 -8.45
CA ALA A 112 4.63 -16.06 -9.77
C ALA A 112 5.65 -15.65 -10.85
N ARG A 113 6.79 -15.07 -10.47
CA ARG A 113 7.84 -14.60 -11.39
C ARG A 113 9.03 -15.54 -11.53
N MET A 114 9.14 -16.52 -10.64
CA MET A 114 10.27 -17.44 -10.61
C MET A 114 9.90 -18.79 -11.23
N PRO A 115 10.87 -19.53 -11.79
CA PRO A 115 10.63 -20.89 -12.26
C PRO A 115 10.07 -21.77 -11.14
N ARG A 116 8.98 -22.51 -11.41
CA ARG A 116 8.30 -23.37 -10.42
C ARG A 116 9.23 -24.36 -9.71
N VAL A 117 10.26 -24.85 -10.40
CA VAL A 117 11.28 -25.76 -9.83
C VAL A 117 12.06 -25.14 -8.66
N LEU A 118 12.07 -23.81 -8.54
CA LEU A 118 12.76 -23.08 -7.48
C LEU A 118 11.82 -22.64 -6.34
N SER A 119 10.55 -23.07 -6.33
CA SER A 119 9.54 -22.55 -5.41
C SER A 119 9.96 -22.64 -3.94
N ASP A 120 10.50 -23.77 -3.50
CA ASP A 120 10.90 -23.97 -2.10
C ASP A 120 12.12 -23.11 -1.71
N ILE A 121 13.04 -22.91 -2.66
CA ILE A 121 14.22 -22.04 -2.47
C ILE A 121 13.77 -20.58 -2.37
N VAL A 122 12.85 -20.17 -3.25
CA VAL A 122 12.25 -18.82 -3.22
C VAL A 122 11.52 -18.61 -1.90
N GLU A 123 10.71 -19.58 -1.45
CA GLU A 123 10.02 -19.50 -0.18
C GLU A 123 10.98 -19.37 0.99
N TYR A 124 12.01 -20.21 1.05
CA TYR A 124 13.04 -20.13 2.08
C TYR A 124 13.73 -18.75 2.10
N ALA A 125 14.16 -18.26 0.93
CA ALA A 125 14.87 -16.99 0.82
C ALA A 125 13.97 -15.81 1.24
N ILE A 126 12.71 -15.79 0.79
CA ILE A 126 11.75 -14.75 1.15
C ILE A 126 11.44 -14.79 2.64
N ARG A 127 11.04 -15.95 3.18
CA ARG A 127 10.66 -16.05 4.60
C ARG A 127 11.83 -15.79 5.57
N THR A 128 13.07 -16.05 5.13
CA THR A 128 14.25 -15.83 5.98
C THR A 128 14.78 -14.40 5.88
N HIS A 129 14.73 -13.77 4.71
CA HIS A 129 15.45 -12.51 4.47
C HIS A 129 14.57 -11.34 4.01
N PHE A 130 13.39 -11.61 3.45
CA PHE A 130 12.51 -10.62 2.82
C PHE A 130 11.03 -10.86 3.15
N ASP A 131 10.71 -11.18 4.41
CA ASP A 131 9.35 -11.49 4.83
C ASP A 131 8.48 -10.22 4.93
N LEU A 132 8.01 -9.75 3.78
CA LEU A 132 7.18 -8.56 3.67
C LEU A 132 5.70 -8.91 3.79
N ASN A 133 5.30 -9.39 4.97
CA ASN A 133 3.90 -9.67 5.30
C ASN A 133 3.17 -8.38 5.75
N ILE A 134 2.83 -7.56 4.77
CA ILE A 134 2.17 -6.26 4.97
C ILE A 134 0.83 -6.46 5.68
N GLN A 135 0.07 -7.49 5.33
CA GLN A 135 -1.23 -7.77 5.92
C GLN A 135 -1.14 -8.06 7.42
N ALA A 136 -0.18 -8.87 7.86
CA ALA A 136 0.00 -9.21 9.27
C ALA A 136 0.42 -7.99 10.11
N ILE A 137 1.24 -7.10 9.55
CA ILE A 137 1.65 -5.86 10.21
C ILE A 137 0.47 -4.89 10.29
N LEU A 138 -0.18 -4.62 9.15
CA LEU A 138 -1.29 -3.69 9.05
C LEU A 138 -2.49 -4.11 9.92
N ALA A 139 -2.64 -5.40 10.22
CA ALA A 139 -3.66 -5.93 11.10
C ALA A 139 -3.60 -5.34 12.52
N GLN A 140 -2.44 -4.86 12.97
CA GLN A 140 -2.24 -4.24 14.27
C GLN A 140 -2.77 -2.80 14.31
N TYR A 141 -2.84 -2.13 13.15
CA TYR A 141 -3.35 -0.77 13.04
C TYR A 141 -4.88 -0.76 12.87
N LYS A 142 -5.57 0.07 13.67
CA LYS A 142 -7.04 0.20 13.67
C LYS A 142 -7.56 1.54 13.16
N GLY A 143 -6.68 2.51 12.93
CA GLY A 143 -7.06 3.84 12.47
C GLY A 143 -7.51 3.88 11.00
N PRO A 144 -7.77 5.09 10.47
CA PRO A 144 -8.22 5.30 9.10
C PRO A 144 -7.24 4.70 8.07
N LEU A 145 -7.78 3.97 7.10
CA LEU A 145 -7.02 3.31 6.05
C LEU A 145 -7.73 3.51 4.71
N LYS A 146 -7.00 3.98 3.70
CA LYS A 146 -7.45 4.06 2.31
C LYS A 146 -6.59 3.15 1.45
N LEU A 147 -7.23 2.22 0.76
CA LEU A 147 -6.58 1.34 -0.22
C LEU A 147 -6.94 1.82 -1.63
N ILE A 148 -5.93 2.03 -2.47
CA ILE A 148 -6.08 2.36 -3.89
C ILE A 148 -5.59 1.15 -4.68
N ARG A 149 -6.53 0.42 -5.28
CA ARG A 149 -6.24 -0.72 -6.16
C ARG A 149 -6.20 -0.24 -7.61
N ARG A 150 -5.07 -0.43 -8.28
CA ARG A 150 -4.95 -0.18 -9.73
C ARG A 150 -5.65 -1.28 -10.52
N LEU A 151 -6.40 -0.88 -11.56
CA LEU A 151 -7.23 -1.80 -12.37
C LEU A 151 -6.42 -2.52 -13.45
N GLN A 152 -5.42 -1.84 -14.00
CA GLN A 152 -4.47 -2.36 -14.97
C GLN A 152 -3.14 -2.40 -14.24
N GLU A 153 -2.72 -3.59 -13.85
CA GLU A 153 -1.43 -3.78 -13.19
C GLU A 153 -0.86 -5.15 -13.57
N GLU A 154 0.42 -5.14 -13.89
CA GLU A 154 1.24 -6.29 -14.24
C GLU A 154 2.06 -6.76 -13.04
N ILE A 155 2.55 -5.87 -12.15
CA ILE A 155 3.47 -6.28 -11.07
C ILE A 155 2.77 -7.02 -9.93
N LEU A 156 1.56 -6.61 -9.57
CA LEU A 156 0.84 -7.13 -8.39
C LEU A 156 -0.09 -8.31 -8.69
N ILE A 157 -0.04 -8.87 -9.89
CA ILE A 157 -0.82 -10.04 -10.29
C ILE A 157 0.03 -11.30 -10.20
N THR A 158 -0.60 -12.42 -9.81
CA THR A 158 0.07 -13.73 -9.75
C THR A 158 -0.27 -14.63 -10.93
N ASP A 159 -1.23 -14.22 -11.77
CA ASP A 159 -1.56 -14.87 -13.03
C ASP A 159 -1.52 -13.84 -14.14
N GLU A 160 -0.52 -13.98 -15.02
CA GLU A 160 -0.35 -13.14 -16.21
C GLU A 160 -1.11 -13.69 -17.41
N THR A 161 -1.69 -14.88 -17.30
CA THR A 161 -2.39 -15.56 -18.37
C THR A 161 -3.90 -15.31 -18.33
N GLY A 162 -4.58 -15.60 -19.44
CA GLY A 162 -6.04 -15.51 -19.53
C GLY A 162 -6.58 -14.10 -19.79
N THR A 163 -7.90 -13.95 -19.57
CA THR A 163 -8.63 -12.71 -19.79
C THR A 163 -8.23 -11.63 -18.79
N GLU A 164 -8.47 -10.36 -19.12
CA GLU A 164 -8.21 -9.27 -18.16
C GLU A 164 -8.96 -9.44 -16.83
N ALA A 165 -10.14 -10.06 -16.84
CA ALA A 165 -10.90 -10.33 -15.62
C ALA A 165 -10.15 -11.33 -14.71
N GLN A 166 -9.57 -12.38 -15.30
CA GLN A 166 -8.77 -13.37 -14.56
C GLN A 166 -7.49 -12.75 -14.01
N ARG A 167 -6.75 -11.99 -14.83
CA ARG A 167 -5.57 -11.24 -14.38
C ARG A 167 -5.91 -10.29 -13.23
N ARG A 168 -6.98 -9.50 -13.36
CA ARG A 168 -7.47 -8.60 -12.29
C ARG A 168 -7.87 -9.35 -11.02
N ALA A 169 -8.42 -10.55 -11.11
CA ALA A 169 -8.79 -11.35 -9.95
C ALA A 169 -7.55 -11.80 -9.15
N SER A 170 -6.43 -12.07 -9.82
CA SER A 170 -5.16 -12.47 -9.20
C SER A 170 -4.39 -11.31 -8.54
N ASN A 171 -4.87 -10.08 -8.64
CA ASN A 171 -4.21 -8.91 -8.04
C ASN A 171 -4.18 -9.04 -6.50
N ARG A 172 -2.98 -8.97 -5.91
CA ARG A 172 -2.75 -9.15 -4.47
C ARG A 172 -3.41 -8.10 -3.58
N ALA A 173 -3.70 -6.92 -4.11
CA ALA A 173 -4.51 -5.92 -3.39
C ALA A 173 -5.93 -6.43 -3.08
N ASN A 174 -6.48 -7.36 -3.88
CA ASN A 174 -7.77 -8.00 -3.59
C ASN A 174 -7.68 -8.85 -2.32
N ILE A 175 -6.58 -9.57 -2.14
CA ILE A 175 -6.34 -10.41 -0.96
C ILE A 175 -6.16 -9.53 0.27
N LEU A 176 -5.35 -8.47 0.15
CA LEU A 176 -5.18 -7.47 1.21
C LEU A 176 -6.53 -6.89 1.65
N LEU A 177 -7.36 -6.45 0.70
CA LEU A 177 -8.69 -5.91 0.99
C LEU A 177 -9.59 -6.92 1.72
N LYS A 178 -9.65 -8.16 1.22
CA LYS A 178 -10.46 -9.23 1.85
C LYS A 178 -10.02 -9.45 3.29
N ARG A 179 -8.71 -9.50 3.56
CA ARG A 179 -8.17 -9.67 4.92
C ARG A 179 -8.49 -8.49 5.83
N ILE A 180 -8.40 -7.26 5.33
CA ILE A 180 -8.80 -6.05 6.08
C ILE A 180 -10.30 -6.11 6.43
N LEU A 181 -11.16 -6.44 5.47
CA LEU A 181 -12.60 -6.53 5.68
C LEU A 181 -12.96 -7.66 6.65
N GLN A 182 -12.36 -8.84 6.52
CA GLN A 182 -12.54 -9.96 7.45
C GLN A 182 -12.18 -9.56 8.88
N GLN A 183 -11.10 -8.80 9.04
CA GLN A 183 -10.61 -8.40 10.36
C GLN A 183 -11.41 -7.26 10.98
N ARG A 184 -11.79 -6.25 10.20
CA ARG A 184 -12.44 -5.02 10.69
C ARG A 184 -13.97 -5.10 10.66
N HIS A 185 -14.52 -5.90 9.76
CA HIS A 185 -15.96 -6.01 9.47
C HIS A 185 -16.37 -7.47 9.19
N PRO A 186 -16.17 -8.40 10.15
CA PRO A 186 -16.41 -9.83 9.93
C PRO A 186 -17.86 -10.16 9.53
N SER A 187 -18.84 -9.43 10.05
CA SER A 187 -20.26 -9.59 9.68
C SER A 187 -20.51 -9.32 8.19
N LEU A 188 -19.87 -8.29 7.64
CA LEU A 188 -20.03 -7.91 6.24
C LEU A 188 -19.51 -9.01 5.28
N ILE A 189 -18.48 -9.76 5.68
CA ILE A 189 -17.95 -10.87 4.88
C ILE A 189 -18.83 -12.12 5.00
N ALA A 190 -19.32 -12.45 6.20
CA ALA A 190 -20.24 -13.57 6.40
C ALA A 190 -21.52 -13.42 5.55
N ASP A 191 -22.02 -12.19 5.41
CA ASP A 191 -23.19 -11.87 4.58
C ASP A 191 -22.88 -11.97 3.06
N LEU A 192 -21.66 -11.66 2.63
CA LEU A 192 -21.24 -11.75 1.22
C LEU A 192 -21.01 -13.20 0.79
N ASP A 193 -20.42 -14.02 1.67
CA ASP A 193 -20.21 -15.45 1.45
C ASP A 193 -21.55 -16.21 1.41
N SER A 194 -22.50 -15.86 2.29
CA SER A 194 -23.84 -16.45 2.29
C SER A 194 -24.70 -16.06 1.09
N GLN A 195 -24.41 -14.93 0.44
CA GLN A 195 -25.08 -14.48 -0.79
C GLN A 195 -24.41 -14.95 -2.09
N GLY A 196 -23.33 -15.73 -2.04
CA GLY A 196 -22.61 -16.19 -3.23
C GLY A 196 -21.92 -15.08 -4.03
N LEU A 197 -21.88 -13.86 -3.48
CA LEU A 197 -21.24 -12.68 -4.05
C LEU A 197 -19.78 -12.66 -3.62
N LEU A 198 -18.96 -13.52 -4.24
CA LEU A 198 -17.50 -13.36 -4.22
C LEU A 198 -17.11 -12.12 -5.07
N ILE A 199 -17.43 -10.96 -4.51
CA ILE A 199 -16.83 -9.64 -4.65
C ILE A 199 -16.08 -9.44 -5.98
N THR A 200 -16.84 -9.17 -7.05
CA THR A 200 -16.34 -8.32 -8.14
C THR A 200 -16.54 -6.88 -7.69
N LEU A 201 -15.56 -6.29 -6.99
CA LEU A 201 -15.54 -4.84 -6.72
C LEU A 201 -15.18 -4.11 -8.02
N SER A 202 -16.17 -4.00 -8.90
CA SER A 202 -16.16 -3.04 -9.99
C SER A 202 -16.46 -1.66 -9.41
N THR A 203 -15.49 -0.76 -9.55
CA THR A 203 -15.61 0.66 -9.23
C THR A 203 -16.80 1.27 -9.96
N LYS A 204 -17.64 2.05 -9.26
CA LYS A 204 -18.49 3.05 -9.90
C LYS A 204 -17.56 4.00 -10.67
N THR A 205 -17.48 3.85 -11.98
CA THR A 205 -17.02 4.91 -12.87
C THR A 205 -18.06 6.01 -12.81
N GLY A 206 -17.70 7.18 -12.28
CA GLY A 206 -18.54 8.36 -12.41
C GLY A 206 -18.75 8.64 -13.90
N GLN A 207 -19.96 8.43 -14.39
CA GLN A 207 -20.36 9.04 -15.65
C GLN A 207 -20.43 10.56 -15.42
N PRO A 208 -19.85 11.39 -16.31
CA PRO A 208 -20.14 12.81 -16.30
C PRO A 208 -21.62 12.97 -16.60
N GLY A 209 -22.35 13.67 -15.73
CA GLY A 209 -23.74 14.00 -15.94
C GLY A 209 -23.89 14.76 -17.27
N SER A 210 -24.64 14.18 -18.19
CA SER A 210 -25.19 14.89 -19.33
C SER A 210 -26.32 15.79 -18.82
N GLU A 211 -26.00 16.99 -18.38
CA GLU A 211 -27.01 18.05 -18.28
C GLU A 211 -27.33 18.52 -19.70
N GLN A 212 -28.44 17.99 -20.23
CA GLN A 212 -29.16 18.60 -21.34
C GLN A 212 -29.61 20.00 -20.89
N PHE A 213 -28.96 21.03 -21.39
CA PHE A 213 -29.49 22.39 -21.40
C PHE A 213 -30.79 22.37 -22.22
N GLY A 214 -31.92 22.30 -21.52
CA GLY A 214 -33.24 22.52 -22.09
C GLY A 214 -33.37 23.98 -22.50
N SER A 215 -33.41 24.23 -23.80
CA SER A 215 -33.90 25.48 -24.35
C SER A 215 -35.38 25.61 -24.01
N ARG A 216 -35.77 26.62 -23.21
CA ARG A 216 -37.08 27.26 -23.35
C ARG A 216 -36.94 28.76 -23.16
N ARG A 217 -37.62 29.43 -24.09
CA ARG A 217 -37.85 30.86 -24.29
C ARG A 217 -38.14 31.63 -23.02
#